data_AF-A0A3M1BRM0-F1
#
_entry.id   AF-A0A3M1BRM0-F1
#
_cell.length_a   1.000
_cell.length_b   1.000
_cell.length_c   1.000
_cell.angle_alpha   90.00
_cell.angle_beta   90.00
_cell.angle_gamma   90.00
#
_symmetry.space_group_name_H-M   'P 1'
#
loop_
_entity.id
_entity.type
_entity.pdbx_description
1 polymer ?
#
loop_
_entity_poly.entity_id
_entity_poly.type
_entity_poly.pdbx_seq_one_letter_code
_entity_poly.pdbx_strand_id
1 'polypeptide(L)'
;MSYIVRELKPAFERMTEPLIALLQKLGATPNLITFTGFLLVFLGSLALYSGYTALSFLLLLLGALADALDGSLARRLGKNSDLGALLDSLLDRVSDALPFIALAL
;
A
#
# COMPACT_ATOMS: atom_id res chain seq x y z
N MET A 1 -23.25 0.43 1.63
CA MET A 1 -22.26 0.93 0.66
C MET A 1 -22.83 2.19 0.02
N SER A 2 -22.16 3.35 0.15
CA SER A 2 -22.64 4.59 -0.48
C SER A 2 -22.62 4.46 -2.01
N TYR A 3 -23.53 5.16 -2.70
CA TYR A 3 -23.66 5.14 -4.17
C TYR A 3 -22.32 5.37 -4.89
N ILE A 4 -21.49 6.24 -4.33
CA ILE A 4 -20.15 6.60 -4.82
C ILE A 4 -19.21 5.37 -4.87
N VAL A 5 -19.23 4.51 -3.86
CA VAL A 5 -18.35 3.33 -3.80
C VAL A 5 -18.73 2.30 -4.87
N ARG A 6 -20.02 2.21 -5.24
CA ARG A 6 -20.48 1.29 -6.30
C ARG A 6 -19.95 1.66 -7.68
N GLU A 7 -19.80 2.96 -7.95
CA GLU A 7 -19.34 3.46 -9.25
C GLU A 7 -17.81 3.58 -9.33
N LEU A 8 -17.14 3.98 -8.25
CA LEU A 8 -15.68 4.16 -8.23
C LEU A 8 -14.90 2.86 -8.15
N LYS A 9 -15.40 1.88 -7.39
CA LYS A 9 -14.69 0.62 -7.17
C LYS A 9 -14.42 -0.16 -8.46
N PRO A 10 -15.39 -0.35 -9.38
CA PRO A 10 -15.15 -1.06 -10.64
C PRO A 10 -14.16 -0.33 -11.55
N ALA A 11 -14.17 1.01 -11.55
CA ALA A 11 -13.23 1.82 -12.32
C ALA A 11 -11.80 1.63 -11.80
N PHE A 12 -11.61 1.71 -10.48
CA PHE A 12 -10.32 1.48 -9.83
C PHE A 12 -9.78 0.06 -10.08
N GLU A 13 -10.64 -0.95 -9.93
CA GLU A 13 -10.27 -2.35 -10.21
C GLU A 13 -9.83 -2.53 -11.67
N ARG A 14 -10.54 -1.92 -12.64
CA ARG A 14 -10.15 -1.97 -14.06
C ARG A 14 -8.81 -1.28 -14.34
N MET A 15 -8.53 -0.16 -13.67
CA MET A 15 -7.28 0.59 -13.86
C MET A 15 -6.08 -0.15 -13.28
N THR A 16 -6.26 -0.85 -12.16
CA THR A 16 -5.19 -1.58 -11.46
C THR A 16 -4.98 -3.00 -11.97
N GLU A 17 -5.97 -3.58 -12.64
CA GLU A 17 -5.92 -4.93 -13.22
C GLU A 17 -4.66 -5.28 -14.02
N PRO A 18 -4.14 -4.45 -14.96
CA PRO A 18 -2.92 -4.79 -15.70
C PRO A 18 -1.69 -4.89 -14.78
N LEU A 19 -1.62 -4.04 -13.76
CA LEU A 19 -0.51 -4.06 -12.79
C LEU A 19 -0.61 -5.28 -11.88
N ILE A 20 -1.81 -5.62 -11.40
CA ILE A 20 -2.05 -6.83 -10.60
C ILE A 20 -1.71 -8.08 -11.43
N ALA A 21 -2.06 -8.11 -12.73
CA ALA A 21 -1.75 -9.22 -13.61
C ALA A 21 -0.23 -9.39 -13.81
N LEU A 22 0.50 -8.28 -13.92
CA LEU A 22 1.95 -8.29 -13.99
C LEU A 22 2.55 -8.82 -12.69
N LEU A 23 2.11 -8.33 -11.54
CA LEU A 23 2.57 -8.79 -10.22
C LEU A 23 2.32 -10.28 -10.01
N GLN A 24 1.15 -10.78 -10.43
CA GLN A 24 0.85 -12.21 -10.42
C GLN A 24 1.81 -13.00 -11.31
N LYS A 25 2.09 -12.53 -12.54
CA LYS A 25 3.03 -13.20 -13.46
C LYS A 25 4.46 -13.25 -12.91
N LEU A 26 4.85 -12.22 -12.16
CA LEU A 26 6.15 -12.16 -11.48
C LEU A 26 6.21 -13.03 -10.21
N GLY A 27 5.11 -13.69 -9.83
CA GLY A 27 5.07 -14.53 -8.64
C GLY A 27 5.07 -13.73 -7.33
N ALA A 28 4.73 -12.44 -7.37
CA ALA A 28 4.67 -11.61 -6.17
C ALA A 28 3.60 -12.14 -5.21
N THR A 29 3.90 -12.09 -3.91
CA THR A 29 2.93 -12.41 -2.86
C THR A 29 2.34 -11.13 -2.28
N PRO A 30 1.08 -11.13 -1.81
CA PRO A 30 0.48 -9.96 -1.17
C PRO A 30 1.36 -9.42 -0.03
N ASN A 31 1.79 -10.28 0.89
CA ASN A 31 2.66 -9.91 2.01
C ASN A 31 3.99 -9.24 1.58
N LEU A 32 4.55 -9.64 0.42
CA LEU A 32 5.76 -9.00 -0.10
C LEU A 32 5.47 -7.55 -0.52
N ILE A 33 4.32 -7.31 -1.14
CA ILE A 33 3.88 -5.97 -1.53
C ILE A 33 3.62 -5.12 -0.28
N THR A 34 2.88 -5.65 0.71
CA THR A 34 2.63 -4.97 2.00
C THR A 34 3.94 -4.57 2.68
N PHE A 35 4.90 -5.50 2.78
CA PHE A 35 6.19 -5.21 3.41
C PHE A 35 7.01 -4.17 2.62
N THR A 36 6.97 -4.23 1.29
CA THR A 36 7.65 -3.25 0.44
C THR A 36 6.99 -1.88 0.59
N GLY A 37 5.66 -1.81 0.65
CA GLY A 37 4.90 -0.59 0.90
C GLY A 37 5.26 0.04 2.23
N PHE A 38 5.26 -0.76 3.31
CA PHE A 38 5.72 -0.34 4.63
C PHE A 38 7.14 0.23 4.61
N LEU A 39 8.08 -0.45 3.94
CA LEU A 39 9.47 0.01 3.85
C LEU A 39 9.58 1.34 3.11
N LEU A 40 8.80 1.54 2.05
CA LEU A 40 8.72 2.80 1.32
C LEU A 40 8.17 3.92 2.22
N VAL A 41 7.12 3.65 3.00
CA VAL A 41 6.57 4.64 3.95
C VAL A 41 7.58 4.99 5.04
N PHE A 42 8.28 4.01 5.58
CA PHE A 42 9.34 4.21 6.58
C PHE A 42 10.47 5.08 6.02
N LEU A 43 11.01 4.75 4.85
CA LEU A 43 12.05 5.54 4.19
C LEU A 43 11.55 6.93 3.79
N GLY A 44 10.30 7.05 3.35
CA GLY A 44 9.66 8.32 3.02
C GLY A 44 9.50 9.23 4.23
N SER A 45 9.19 8.64 5.38
CA SER A 45 9.09 9.35 6.67
C SER A 45 10.48 9.79 7.16
N LEU A 46 11.49 8.94 7.01
CA LEU A 46 12.88 9.32 7.34
C LEU A 46 13.40 10.45 6.43
N ALA A 47 13.08 10.40 5.13
CA ALA A 47 13.39 11.45 4.18
C ALA A 47 12.67 12.77 4.54
N LEU A 48 11.42 12.68 5.03
CA LEU A 48 10.64 13.83 5.49
C LEU A 48 11.32 14.51 6.67
N TYR A 49 11.66 13.74 7.71
CA TYR A 49 12.38 14.20 8.89
C TYR A 49 13.74 14.83 8.52
N SER A 50 14.41 14.29 7.51
CA SER A 50 15.70 14.80 7.03
C SER A 50 15.59 16.03 6.11
N GLY A 51 14.37 16.56 5.86
CA GLY A 51 14.12 17.72 5.01
C GLY A 51 14.08 17.44 3.50
N TYR A 52 14.24 16.18 3.06
CA TYR A 52 14.18 15.78 1.65
C TYR A 52 12.73 15.64 1.17
N THR A 53 12.00 16.75 1.14
CA THR A 53 10.55 16.79 0.89
C THR A 53 10.13 16.13 -0.43
N ALA A 54 10.86 16.37 -1.52
CA ALA A 54 10.52 15.78 -2.83
C ALA A 54 10.71 14.25 -2.85
N LEU A 55 11.78 13.75 -2.23
CA LEU A 55 12.03 12.32 -2.10
C LEU A 55 11.00 11.66 -1.18
N SER A 56 10.69 12.32 -0.06
CA SER A 56 9.64 11.89 0.86
C SER A 56 8.31 11.72 0.15
N PHE A 57 7.86 12.75 -0.59
CA PHE A 57 6.62 12.70 -1.36
C PHE A 57 6.58 11.48 -2.30
N LEU A 58 7.65 11.26 -3.07
CA LEU A 58 7.73 10.13 -3.99
C LEU A 58 7.64 8.78 -3.26
N LEU A 59 8.39 8.60 -2.17
CA LEU A 59 8.42 7.36 -1.41
C LEU A 59 7.08 7.07 -0.73
N LEU A 60 6.47 8.07 -0.10
CA LEU A 60 5.15 7.93 0.54
C LEU A 60 4.06 7.63 -0.49
N LEU A 61 4.09 8.28 -1.65
CA LEU A 61 3.16 8.01 -2.74
C LEU A 61 3.29 6.56 -3.24
N LEU A 62 4.51 6.07 -3.45
CA LEU A 62 4.74 4.69 -3.86
C LEU A 62 4.30 3.69 -2.79
N GLY A 63 4.52 3.99 -1.51
CA GLY A 63 4.05 3.18 -0.39
C GLY A 63 2.52 3.05 -0.36
N ALA A 64 1.81 4.18 -0.48
CA ALA A 64 0.35 4.19 -0.54
C ALA A 64 -0.22 3.46 -1.78
N LEU A 65 0.49 3.49 -2.91
CA LEU A 65 0.10 2.71 -4.08
C LEU A 65 0.29 1.21 -3.86
N ALA A 66 1.34 0.78 -3.16
CA ALA A 66 1.58 -0.63 -2.86
C ALA A 66 0.45 -1.22 -1.99
N ASP A 67 0.02 -0.48 -0.98
CA ASP A 67 -1.12 -0.80 -0.10
C ASP A 67 -2.45 -0.98 -0.87
N ALA A 68 -2.69 -0.16 -1.89
CA ALA A 68 -3.88 -0.33 -2.71
C ALA A 68 -3.83 -1.61 -3.60
N LEU A 69 -2.63 -2.13 -3.87
CA LEU A 69 -2.39 -3.25 -4.78
C LEU A 69 -2.35 -4.60 -4.07
N ASP A 70 -1.84 -4.69 -2.85
CA ASP A 70 -1.71 -5.97 -2.14
C ASP A 70 -3.05 -6.62 -1.82
N GLY A 71 -4.05 -5.87 -1.37
CA GLY A 71 -5.40 -6.36 -1.10
C GLY A 71 -6.12 -6.76 -2.40
N SER A 72 -5.82 -6.06 -3.50
CA SER A 72 -6.34 -6.42 -4.82
C SER A 72 -5.69 -7.70 -5.35
N LEU A 73 -4.38 -7.88 -5.13
CA LEU A 73 -3.66 -9.10 -5.46
C LEU A 73 -4.09 -10.29 -4.57
N ALA A 74 -4.30 -10.06 -3.27
CA ALA A 74 -4.76 -11.09 -2.33
C ALA A 74 -6.12 -11.66 -2.74
N ARG A 75 -7.06 -10.77 -3.11
CA ARG A 75 -8.38 -11.14 -3.66
C ARG A 75 -8.25 -11.94 -4.94
N ARG A 76 -7.39 -11.51 -5.88
CA ARG A 76 -7.18 -12.21 -7.15
C ARG A 76 -6.57 -13.60 -6.96
N LEU A 77 -5.62 -13.75 -6.04
CA LEU A 77 -4.94 -15.02 -5.77
C LEU A 77 -5.73 -15.93 -4.82
N GLY A 78 -6.86 -15.48 -4.27
CA GLY A 78 -7.60 -16.20 -3.24
C GLY A 78 -6.80 -16.41 -1.95
N LYS A 79 -5.78 -15.56 -1.69
CA LYS A 79 -4.85 -15.67 -0.56
C LYS A 79 -5.28 -14.81 0.63
N ASN A 80 -6.57 -14.79 0.94
CA ASN A 80 -7.08 -14.12 2.13
C ASN A 80 -6.90 -15.05 3.33
N SER A 81 -6.16 -14.60 4.34
CA SER A 81 -5.94 -15.35 5.59
C SER A 81 -6.09 -14.40 6.77
N ASP A 82 -6.56 -14.93 7.91
CA ASP A 82 -6.77 -14.12 9.12
C ASP A 82 -5.44 -13.54 9.63
N LEU A 83 -4.35 -14.31 9.53
CA LEU A 83 -3.00 -13.83 9.88
C LEU A 83 -2.54 -12.72 8.95
N GLY A 84 -2.77 -12.86 7.64
CA GLY A 84 -2.45 -11.82 6.66
C GLY A 84 -3.23 -10.54 6.93
N ALA A 85 -4.53 -10.64 7.17
CA ALA A 85 -5.39 -9.49 7.50
C ALA A 85 -4.97 -8.79 8.80
N LEU A 86 -4.53 -9.55 9.80
CA LEU A 86 -3.97 -8.98 11.03
C LEU A 86 -2.65 -8.24 10.76
N LEU A 87 -1.74 -8.84 10.00
CA LEU A 87 -0.45 -8.23 9.65
C LEU A 87 -0.65 -6.92 8.89
N ASP A 88 -1.52 -6.95 7.87
CA ASP A 88 -1.95 -5.80 7.06
C ASP A 88 -2.44 -4.66 7.97
N SER A 89 -3.46 -4.94 8.78
CA SER A 89 -4.05 -3.97 9.71
C SER A 89 -3.05 -3.39 10.73
N LEU A 90 -2.04 -4.16 11.14
CA LEU A 90 -0.99 -3.69 12.05
C LEU A 90 0.00 -2.79 11.32
N LEU A 91 0.45 -3.19 10.13
CA LEU A 91 1.39 -2.42 9.32
C LEU A 91 0.77 -1.11 8.84
N ASP A 92 -0.51 -1.08 8.49
CA ASP A 92 -1.23 0.14 8.11
C ASP A 92 -1.17 1.19 9.21
N ARG A 93 -1.45 0.80 10.45
CA ARG A 93 -1.43 1.73 11.60
C ARG A 93 -0.04 2.30 11.85
N VAL A 94 0.99 1.48 11.67
CA VAL A 94 2.38 1.93 11.83
C VAL A 94 2.77 2.84 10.66
N SER A 95 2.44 2.45 9.43
CA SER A 95 2.67 3.23 8.21
C SER A 95 1.99 4.59 8.29
N ASP A 96 0.73 4.65 8.72
CA ASP A 96 -0.01 5.89 8.89
C ASP A 96 0.66 6.80 9.93
N ALA A 97 1.16 6.24 11.03
CA ALA A 97 1.77 7.03 12.11
C ALA A 97 3.14 7.62 11.75
N LEU A 98 3.95 6.91 10.95
CA LEU A 98 5.34 7.27 10.67
C LEU A 98 5.52 8.68 10.06
N PRO A 99 4.76 9.11 9.03
CA PRO A 99 4.86 10.46 8.49
C PRO A 99 4.49 11.54 9.51
N PHE A 100 3.50 11.30 10.36
CA PHE A 100 3.12 12.26 11.41
C PHE A 100 4.19 12.37 12.48
N ILE A 101 4.80 11.25 12.89
CA ILE A 101 5.94 11.26 13.81
C ILE A 101 7.10 12.05 13.19
N ALA A 102 7.42 11.83 11.92
CA ALA A 102 8.47 12.54 11.20
C ALA A 102 8.20 14.05 11.05
N LEU A 103 6.93 14.47 10.96
CA LEU A 103 6.53 15.88 10.94
C LEU A 103 6.57 16.54 12.33
N ALA A 104 6.38 15.74 13.39
CA ALA A 104 6.35 16.23 14.76
C ALA A 104 7.74 16.37 15.39
N LEU A 105 8.73 15.64 14.90
CA LEU A 105 10.15 15.68 15.30
C LEU A 105 10.94 16.68 14.45
#